data_AF-A0A2V9ITZ8-F1
#
_entry.id   AF-A0A2V9ITZ8-F1
#
_cell.length_a   1.000
_cell.length_b   1.000
_cell.length_c   1.000
_cell.angle_alpha   90.00
_cell.angle_beta   90.00
_cell.angle_gamma   90.00
#
_symmetry.space_group_name_H-M   'P 1'
#
loop_
_entity.id
_entity.type
_entity.pdbx_description
1 polymer ?
#
loop_
_entity_poly.entity_id
_entity_poly.type
_entity_poly.pdbx_seq_one_letter_code
_entity_poly.pdbx_strand_id
1 'polypeptide(L)'
;MLSSILESLRQEYRTRRMGRFAFWSAAYGAALWLVDRFTGAAPGFLWVLFWATFLPATLYYVVRLVRFFRERVLWRLRRRLVVTYIFMAVVPIVLILLLVAVGAVIINGQFAAFLVASNLRNHFDELRQLNRVVAHESHLTPGKNPEALLNHLQMLYVTELAEHAASYPGLEITLRLGPLVRAYRIDGTPTKPVAIPEWLKQEEFAGVVMGNGQLELRASDQAQTSVGRLTVILSQPLTPELLDLVGEGIGPVGVFVPQERGTRPPLPPADPGSPARLAAPEGQPMETINISSKSLRLPPPVNWLDRAVFGAAALNPVIWNAQKEEHVPV
;
A
#
# COMPACT_ATOMS: atom_id res chain seq x y z
N MET A 1 -45.92 27.26 0.56
CA MET A 1 -45.59 27.91 -0.74
C MET A 1 -46.82 28.41 -1.48
N LEU A 2 -48.00 27.78 -1.37
CA LEU A 2 -49.25 28.28 -1.98
C LEU A 2 -49.81 29.55 -1.31
N SER A 3 -49.67 29.69 0.01
CA SER A 3 -50.15 30.87 0.76
C SER A 3 -49.42 32.16 0.40
N SER A 4 -48.11 32.11 0.21
CA SER A 4 -47.29 33.26 -0.19
C SER A 4 -47.60 33.76 -1.61
N ILE A 5 -48.10 32.90 -2.50
CA ILE A 5 -48.52 33.27 -3.86
C ILE A 5 -49.89 33.95 -3.81
N LEU A 6 -50.80 33.46 -2.95
CA LEU A 6 -52.12 34.04 -2.75
C LEU A 6 -52.05 35.45 -2.13
N GLU A 7 -51.14 35.63 -1.17
CA GLU A 7 -50.91 36.93 -0.54
C GLU A 7 -50.22 37.92 -1.48
N SER A 8 -49.25 37.47 -2.31
CA SER A 8 -48.64 38.36 -3.30
C SER A 8 -49.64 38.82 -4.36
N LEU A 9 -50.54 37.94 -4.82
CA LEU A 9 -51.62 38.30 -5.75
C LEU A 9 -52.60 39.29 -5.12
N ARG A 10 -52.96 39.10 -3.85
CA ARG A 10 -53.86 40.01 -3.11
C ARG A 10 -53.22 41.38 -2.85
N GLN A 11 -51.91 41.43 -2.64
CA GLN A 11 -51.18 42.66 -2.37
C GLN A 11 -50.87 43.45 -3.66
N GLU A 12 -50.68 42.75 -4.77
CA GLU A 12 -50.50 43.34 -6.11
C GLU A 12 -51.84 43.85 -6.70
N TYR A 13 -52.96 43.22 -6.33
CA TYR A 13 -54.32 43.71 -6.61
C TYR A 13 -54.60 45.09 -5.99
N ARG A 14 -54.01 45.38 -4.81
CA ARG A 14 -54.33 46.59 -4.03
C ARG A 14 -53.59 47.84 -4.49
N THR A 15 -52.51 47.72 -5.27
CA THR A 15 -51.56 48.84 -5.46
C THR A 15 -51.42 49.36 -6.90
N ARG A 16 -51.90 48.68 -7.95
CA ARG A 16 -51.73 49.18 -9.34
C ARG A 16 -53.03 49.22 -10.15
N ARG A 17 -53.32 50.39 -10.75
CA ARG A 17 -54.52 50.71 -11.56
C ARG A 17 -54.82 49.69 -12.67
N MET A 18 -53.81 48.98 -13.21
CA MET A 18 -54.00 47.91 -14.21
C MET A 18 -54.57 46.60 -13.66
N GLY A 19 -54.35 46.27 -12.37
CA GLY A 19 -54.94 45.07 -11.76
C GLY A 19 -56.47 45.17 -11.65
N ARG A 20 -56.98 46.39 -11.46
CA ARG A 20 -58.41 46.69 -11.52
C ARG A 20 -58.94 46.48 -12.94
N PHE A 21 -58.19 46.85 -13.98
CA PHE A 21 -58.60 46.62 -15.38
C PHE A 21 -58.72 45.12 -15.73
N ALA A 22 -57.76 44.29 -15.29
CA ALA A 22 -57.82 42.84 -15.51
C ALA A 22 -58.95 42.16 -14.71
N PHE A 23 -59.25 42.68 -13.51
CA PHE A 23 -60.38 42.19 -12.72
C PHE A 23 -61.72 42.65 -13.29
N TRP A 24 -61.82 43.90 -13.74
CA TRP A 24 -63.02 44.41 -14.41
C TRP A 24 -63.26 43.71 -15.75
N SER A 25 -62.22 43.37 -16.51
CA SER A 25 -62.38 42.56 -17.73
C SER A 25 -62.83 41.14 -17.41
N ALA A 26 -62.24 40.48 -16.41
CA ALA A 26 -62.66 39.15 -15.96
C ALA A 26 -64.09 39.15 -15.37
N ALA A 27 -64.45 40.18 -14.59
CA ALA A 27 -65.79 40.37 -14.06
C ALA A 27 -66.81 40.68 -15.17
N TYR A 28 -66.41 41.43 -16.20
CA TYR A 28 -67.23 41.68 -17.39
C TYR A 28 -67.48 40.40 -18.19
N GLY A 29 -66.45 39.55 -18.35
CA GLY A 29 -66.61 38.22 -18.96
C GLY A 29 -67.51 37.29 -18.14
N ALA A 30 -67.38 37.30 -16.81
CA ALA A 30 -68.25 36.53 -15.93
C ALA A 30 -69.71 37.03 -15.97
N ALA A 31 -69.92 38.34 -16.05
CA ALA A 31 -71.23 38.93 -16.22
C ALA A 31 -71.85 38.58 -17.58
N LEU A 32 -71.08 38.60 -18.67
CA LEU A 32 -71.54 38.15 -19.99
C LEU A 32 -71.91 36.67 -20.00
N TRP A 33 -71.11 35.82 -19.36
CA TRP A 33 -71.40 34.40 -19.22
C TRP A 33 -72.68 34.14 -18.42
N LEU A 34 -72.89 34.92 -17.34
CA LEU A 34 -74.12 34.82 -16.53
C LEU A 34 -75.35 35.26 -17.33
N VAL A 35 -75.25 36.37 -18.08
CA VAL A 35 -76.33 36.88 -18.92
C VAL A 35 -76.67 35.89 -20.02
N ASP A 36 -75.68 35.37 -20.75
CA ASP A 36 -75.89 34.37 -21.80
C ASP A 36 -76.55 33.10 -21.27
N ARG A 37 -76.19 32.68 -20.05
CA ARG A 37 -76.77 31.52 -19.36
C ARG A 37 -78.25 31.68 -18.98
N PHE A 38 -78.72 32.91 -18.79
CA PHE A 38 -80.11 33.21 -18.42
C PHE A 38 -80.98 33.67 -19.60
N THR A 39 -80.43 34.35 -20.60
CA THR A 39 -81.22 34.90 -21.72
C THR A 39 -81.03 34.18 -23.05
N GLY A 40 -80.03 33.30 -23.19
CA GLY A 40 -79.84 32.44 -24.37
C GLY A 40 -79.56 33.16 -25.70
N ALA A 41 -79.39 34.49 -25.66
CA ALA A 41 -79.14 35.34 -26.83
C ALA A 41 -78.24 36.52 -26.46
N ALA A 42 -77.01 36.24 -26.00
CA ALA A 42 -76.00 37.29 -25.88
C ALA A 42 -75.51 37.73 -27.28
N PRO A 43 -75.47 39.03 -27.60
CA PRO A 43 -74.94 39.51 -28.87
C PRO A 43 -73.45 39.14 -29.02
N GLY A 44 -73.08 38.41 -30.10
CA GLY A 44 -71.71 37.92 -30.32
C GLY A 44 -70.63 39.02 -30.33
N PHE A 45 -71.01 40.28 -30.61
CA PHE A 45 -70.11 41.42 -30.53
C PHE A 45 -69.52 41.66 -29.13
N LEU A 46 -70.27 41.38 -28.06
CA LEU A 46 -69.79 41.56 -26.68
C LEU A 46 -68.72 40.52 -26.30
N TRP A 47 -68.85 39.28 -26.81
CA TRP A 47 -67.83 38.25 -26.68
C TRP A 47 -66.55 38.64 -27.45
N VAL A 48 -66.67 39.22 -28.65
CA VAL A 48 -65.52 39.72 -29.42
C VAL A 48 -64.79 40.84 -28.65
N LEU A 49 -65.53 41.77 -28.03
CA LEU A 49 -64.95 42.86 -27.23
C LEU A 49 -64.20 42.34 -25.98
N PHE A 50 -64.76 41.31 -25.34
CA PHE A 50 -64.10 40.61 -24.21
C PHE A 50 -62.78 39.97 -24.67
N TRP A 51 -62.79 39.16 -25.74
CA TRP A 51 -61.58 38.53 -26.26
C TRP A 51 -60.56 39.55 -26.76
N ALA A 52 -60.99 40.62 -27.43
CA ALA A 52 -60.13 41.69 -27.93
C ALA A 52 -59.40 42.44 -26.80
N THR A 53 -59.99 42.51 -25.60
CA THR A 53 -59.36 43.15 -24.44
C THR A 53 -58.55 42.16 -23.61
N PHE A 54 -59.03 40.92 -23.51
CA PHE A 54 -58.44 39.88 -22.66
C PHE A 54 -57.14 39.30 -23.24
N LEU A 55 -57.09 39.06 -24.55
CA LEU A 55 -55.90 38.53 -25.23
C LEU A 55 -54.65 39.42 -25.07
N PRO A 56 -54.69 40.72 -25.43
CA PRO A 56 -53.50 41.58 -25.31
C PRO A 56 -53.11 41.81 -23.84
N ALA A 57 -54.08 41.88 -22.92
CA ALA A 57 -53.78 41.96 -21.49
C ALA A 57 -53.05 40.71 -21.00
N THR A 58 -53.54 39.52 -21.35
CA THR A 58 -52.93 38.24 -20.97
C THR A 58 -51.52 38.10 -21.54
N LEU A 59 -51.34 38.42 -22.83
CA LEU A 59 -50.03 38.36 -23.49
C LEU A 59 -49.01 39.31 -22.83
N TYR A 60 -49.42 40.54 -22.49
CA TYR A 60 -48.57 41.49 -21.78
C TYR A 60 -48.10 40.96 -20.41
N TYR A 61 -49.00 40.35 -19.64
CA TYR A 61 -48.66 39.78 -18.32
C TYR A 61 -47.74 38.56 -18.44
N VAL A 62 -47.92 37.69 -19.43
CA VAL A 62 -47.03 36.54 -19.67
C VAL A 62 -45.62 37.01 -20.02
N VAL A 63 -45.47 37.98 -20.93
CA VAL A 63 -44.16 38.52 -21.30
C VAL A 63 -43.47 39.18 -20.09
N ARG A 64 -44.22 39.91 -19.28
CA ARG A 64 -43.70 40.53 -18.05
C ARG A 64 -43.28 39.49 -17.01
N LEU A 65 -44.04 38.41 -16.86
CA LEU A 65 -43.74 37.31 -15.95
C LEU A 65 -42.44 36.62 -16.37
N VAL A 66 -42.28 36.29 -17.65
CA VAL A 66 -41.04 35.68 -18.19
C VAL A 66 -39.82 36.57 -17.96
N ARG A 67 -39.94 37.89 -18.15
CA ARG A 67 -38.85 38.84 -17.83
C ARG A 67 -38.52 38.85 -16.33
N PHE A 68 -39.54 38.85 -15.46
CA PHE A 68 -39.34 38.80 -14.01
C PHE A 68 -38.66 37.50 -13.54
N PHE A 69 -39.08 36.33 -14.05
CA PHE A 69 -38.43 35.05 -13.77
C PHE A 69 -36.98 35.03 -14.24
N ARG A 70 -36.72 35.57 -15.43
CA ARG A 70 -35.37 35.66 -16.00
C ARG A 70 -34.44 36.59 -15.20
N GLU A 71 -34.95 37.70 -14.69
CA GLU A 71 -34.16 38.71 -13.98
C GLU A 71 -33.95 38.37 -12.50
N ARG A 72 -34.95 37.79 -11.82
CA ARG A 72 -34.89 37.49 -10.37
C ARG A 72 -34.55 36.04 -10.06
N VAL A 73 -35.24 35.09 -10.71
CA VAL A 73 -35.15 33.67 -10.38
C VAL A 73 -33.90 33.05 -10.99
N LEU A 74 -33.62 33.31 -12.28
CA LEU A 74 -32.39 32.80 -12.91
C LEU A 74 -31.11 33.41 -12.33
N TRP A 75 -31.14 34.62 -11.76
CA TRP A 75 -29.98 35.20 -11.09
C TRP A 75 -29.61 34.43 -9.80
N ARG A 76 -30.61 34.08 -8.99
CA ARG A 76 -30.42 33.23 -7.80
C ARG A 76 -30.14 31.77 -8.17
N LEU A 77 -30.82 31.23 -9.18
CA LEU A 77 -30.57 29.86 -9.66
C LEU A 77 -29.17 29.72 -10.26
N ARG A 78 -28.72 30.66 -11.12
CA ARG A 78 -27.37 30.66 -11.68
C ARG A 78 -26.32 30.68 -10.57
N ARG A 79 -26.50 31.53 -9.56
CA ARG A 79 -25.55 31.64 -8.44
C ARG A 79 -25.47 30.34 -7.62
N ARG A 80 -26.61 29.67 -7.38
CA ARG A 80 -26.65 28.38 -6.65
C ARG A 80 -26.21 27.17 -7.50
N LEU A 81 -26.55 27.17 -8.79
CA LEU A 81 -26.16 26.13 -9.76
C LEU A 81 -24.67 26.18 -10.05
N VAL A 82 -24.06 27.37 -10.17
CA VAL A 82 -22.61 27.51 -10.37
C VAL A 82 -21.84 26.90 -9.20
N VAL A 83 -22.23 27.16 -7.95
CA VAL A 83 -21.58 26.58 -6.77
C VAL A 83 -21.72 25.05 -6.75
N THR A 84 -22.92 24.54 -7.06
CA THR A 84 -23.18 23.09 -7.06
C THR A 84 -22.40 22.40 -8.18
N TYR A 85 -22.34 23.00 -9.37
CA TYR A 85 -21.63 22.45 -10.53
C TYR A 85 -20.11 22.48 -10.33
N ILE A 86 -19.57 23.57 -9.74
CA ILE A 86 -18.16 23.62 -9.34
C ILE A 86 -17.88 22.54 -8.29
N PHE A 87 -18.76 22.33 -7.30
CA PHE A 87 -18.57 21.28 -6.31
C PHE A 87 -18.60 19.89 -6.96
N MET A 88 -19.58 19.62 -7.83
CA MET A 88 -19.67 18.36 -8.58
C MET A 88 -18.47 18.12 -9.51
N ALA A 89 -17.81 19.17 -10.01
CA ALA A 89 -16.63 19.04 -10.86
C ALA A 89 -15.32 18.96 -10.07
N VAL A 90 -15.14 19.80 -9.04
CA VAL A 90 -13.89 19.94 -8.28
C VAL A 90 -13.73 18.80 -7.28
N VAL A 91 -14.80 18.38 -6.59
CA VAL A 91 -14.69 17.32 -5.58
C VAL A 91 -14.14 16.01 -6.14
N PRO A 92 -14.63 15.49 -7.29
CA PRO A 92 -14.04 14.30 -7.90
C PRO A 92 -12.58 14.48 -8.27
N ILE A 93 -12.20 15.65 -8.81
CA ILE A 93 -10.80 15.93 -9.19
C ILE A 93 -9.89 15.94 -7.95
N VAL A 94 -10.31 16.62 -6.87
CA VAL A 94 -9.55 16.64 -5.60
C VAL A 94 -9.43 15.23 -5.03
N LEU A 95 -10.48 14.42 -5.10
CA LEU A 95 -10.45 13.03 -4.63
C LEU A 95 -9.48 12.17 -5.45
N ILE A 96 -9.45 12.36 -6.78
CA ILE A 96 -8.48 11.69 -7.66
C ILE A 96 -7.05 12.12 -7.31
N LEU A 97 -6.80 13.42 -7.15
CA LEU A 97 -5.48 13.93 -6.78
C LEU A 97 -5.01 13.40 -5.42
N LEU A 98 -5.92 13.32 -4.45
CA LEU A 98 -5.64 12.72 -3.14
C LEU A 98 -5.27 11.23 -3.28
N LEU A 99 -6.05 10.47 -4.06
CA LEU A 99 -5.80 9.05 -4.28
C LEU A 99 -4.45 8.83 -4.97
N VAL A 100 -4.11 9.65 -5.98
CA VAL A 100 -2.81 9.60 -6.65
C VAL A 100 -1.68 9.92 -5.68
N ALA A 101 -1.84 10.94 -4.82
CA ALA A 101 -0.84 11.30 -3.83
C ALA A 101 -0.60 10.16 -2.81
N VAL A 102 -1.67 9.54 -2.30
CA VAL A 102 -1.57 8.38 -1.40
C VAL A 102 -0.93 7.19 -2.12
N GLY A 103 -1.35 6.92 -3.36
CA GLY A 103 -0.78 5.87 -4.20
C GLY A 103 0.73 6.05 -4.42
N ALA A 104 1.18 7.27 -4.72
CA ALA A 104 2.59 7.58 -4.90
C ALA A 104 3.41 7.30 -3.62
N VAL A 105 2.89 7.68 -2.46
CA VAL A 105 3.52 7.40 -1.15
C VAL A 105 3.65 5.89 -0.92
N ILE A 106 2.58 5.13 -1.17
CA ILE A 106 2.57 3.66 -0.99
C ILE A 106 3.55 2.99 -1.97
N ILE A 107 3.50 3.37 -3.24
CA ILE A 107 4.35 2.79 -4.30
C ILE A 107 5.83 3.03 -3.99
N ASN A 108 6.20 4.23 -3.55
CA ASN A 108 7.60 4.52 -3.17
C ASN A 108 8.07 3.66 -2.00
N GLY A 109 7.21 3.47 -0.98
CA GLY A 109 7.51 2.57 0.13
C GLY A 109 7.69 1.12 -0.32
N GLN A 110 6.78 0.61 -1.16
CA GLN A 110 6.86 -0.74 -1.71
C GLN A 110 8.07 -0.94 -2.63
N PHE A 111 8.44 0.09 -3.40
CA PHE A 111 9.64 0.06 -4.24
C PHE A 111 10.91 -0.03 -3.38
N ALA A 112 11.00 0.72 -2.28
CA ALA A 112 12.10 0.60 -1.33
C ALA A 112 12.18 -0.82 -0.73
N ALA A 113 11.05 -1.40 -0.31
CA ALA A 113 11.03 -2.78 0.19
C ALA A 113 11.41 -3.81 -0.88
N PHE A 114 11.01 -3.59 -2.13
CA PHE A 114 11.42 -4.42 -3.26
C PHE A 114 12.93 -4.34 -3.50
N LEU A 115 13.53 -3.15 -3.46
CA LEU A 115 14.97 -2.97 -3.62
C LEU A 115 15.75 -3.71 -2.52
N VAL A 116 15.32 -3.60 -1.26
CA VAL A 116 15.92 -4.35 -0.13
C VAL A 116 15.79 -5.85 -0.37
N ALA A 117 14.60 -6.34 -0.74
CA ALA A 117 14.39 -7.75 -1.03
C ALA A 117 15.23 -8.23 -2.23
N SER A 118 15.45 -7.37 -3.23
CA SER A 118 16.32 -7.64 -4.37
C SER A 118 17.78 -7.68 -3.98
N ASN A 119 18.25 -6.75 -3.15
CA ASN A 119 19.62 -6.76 -2.63
C ASN A 119 19.87 -8.04 -1.82
N LEU A 120 18.91 -8.45 -0.99
CA LEU A 120 19.00 -9.72 -0.26
C LEU A 120 19.03 -10.93 -1.19
N ARG A 121 18.31 -10.89 -2.32
CA ARG A 121 18.35 -11.94 -3.36
C ARG A 121 19.67 -11.99 -4.09
N ASN A 122 20.23 -10.84 -4.45
CA ASN A 122 21.56 -10.77 -5.05
C ASN A 122 22.60 -11.35 -4.09
N HIS A 123 22.49 -11.03 -2.80
CA HIS A 123 23.34 -11.61 -1.76
C HIS A 123 23.20 -13.15 -1.66
N PHE A 124 22.00 -13.72 -1.86
CA PHE A 124 21.82 -15.17 -1.98
C PHE A 124 22.55 -15.75 -3.19
N ASP A 125 22.45 -15.08 -4.33
CA ASP A 125 23.06 -15.56 -5.56
C ASP A 125 24.59 -15.48 -5.49
N GLU A 126 25.15 -14.50 -4.78
CA GLU A 126 26.58 -14.45 -4.44
C GLU A 126 27.00 -15.65 -3.58
N LEU A 127 26.26 -15.97 -2.50
CA LEU A 127 26.55 -17.14 -1.67
C LEU A 127 26.44 -18.46 -2.45
N ARG A 128 25.46 -18.58 -3.36
CA ARG A 128 25.36 -19.73 -4.29
C ARG A 128 26.54 -19.81 -5.22
N GLN A 129 26.97 -18.68 -5.79
CA GLN A 129 28.11 -18.64 -6.68
C GLN A 129 29.40 -19.05 -5.96
N LEU A 130 29.58 -18.60 -4.71
CA LEU A 130 30.71 -19.04 -3.87
C LEU A 130 30.70 -20.56 -3.65
N ASN A 131 29.53 -21.14 -3.36
CA ASN A 131 29.40 -22.59 -3.25
C ASN A 131 29.81 -23.30 -4.56
N ARG A 132 29.33 -22.81 -5.71
CA ARG A 132 29.66 -23.39 -7.02
C ARG A 132 31.15 -23.30 -7.35
N VAL A 133 31.80 -22.19 -7.01
CA VAL A 133 33.26 -22.03 -7.17
C VAL A 133 33.99 -23.06 -6.32
N VAL A 134 33.60 -23.22 -5.05
CA VAL A 134 34.22 -24.21 -4.15
C VAL A 134 33.94 -25.64 -4.59
N ALA A 135 32.73 -25.93 -5.06
CA ALA A 135 32.39 -27.20 -5.69
C ALA A 135 33.30 -27.46 -6.89
N HIS A 136 33.49 -26.48 -7.78
CA HIS A 136 34.35 -26.60 -8.95
C HIS A 136 35.84 -26.82 -8.57
N GLU A 137 36.38 -26.04 -7.62
CA GLU A 137 37.75 -26.20 -7.11
C GLU A 137 37.96 -27.59 -6.48
N SER A 138 36.92 -28.13 -5.82
CA SER A 138 36.97 -29.47 -5.24
C SER A 138 37.04 -30.59 -6.29
N HIS A 139 36.58 -30.34 -7.52
CA HIS A 139 36.76 -31.25 -8.65
C HIS A 139 38.17 -31.16 -9.24
N LEU A 140 38.74 -29.95 -9.29
CA LEU A 140 40.06 -29.70 -9.88
C LEU A 140 41.20 -30.14 -8.98
N THR A 141 41.00 -30.16 -7.66
CA THR A 141 42.00 -30.60 -6.67
C THR A 141 41.94 -32.12 -6.51
N PRO A 142 42.85 -32.92 -7.11
CA PRO A 142 42.84 -34.36 -7.01
C PRO A 142 43.48 -34.75 -5.68
N GLY A 143 42.75 -34.61 -4.58
CA GLY A 143 43.19 -35.07 -3.27
C GLY A 143 43.15 -36.60 -3.21
N LYS A 144 44.23 -37.25 -2.74
CA LYS A 144 44.18 -38.68 -2.36
C LYS A 144 43.50 -38.89 -0.99
N ASN A 145 43.46 -37.85 -0.15
CA ASN A 145 42.99 -37.91 1.24
C ASN A 145 41.84 -36.91 1.50
N PRO A 146 40.73 -37.36 2.13
CA PRO A 146 39.58 -36.50 2.48
C PRO A 146 39.94 -35.30 3.38
N GLU A 147 40.82 -35.49 4.37
CA GLU A 147 41.23 -34.43 5.30
C GLU A 147 42.04 -33.31 4.63
N ALA A 148 42.92 -33.68 3.70
CA ALA A 148 43.75 -32.72 2.99
C ALA A 148 42.89 -31.79 2.12
N LEU A 149 41.84 -32.32 1.49
CA LEU A 149 40.89 -31.53 0.71
C LEU A 149 40.12 -30.56 1.63
N LEU A 150 39.58 -31.02 2.76
CA LEU A 150 38.87 -30.14 3.70
C LEU A 150 39.77 -29.03 4.26
N ASN A 151 41.03 -29.34 4.59
CA ASN A 151 41.99 -28.34 5.06
C ASN A 151 42.32 -27.31 3.98
N HIS A 152 42.46 -27.75 2.71
CA HIS A 152 42.70 -26.85 1.58
C HIS A 152 41.52 -25.89 1.37
N LEU A 153 40.30 -26.41 1.37
CA LEU A 153 39.09 -25.60 1.25
C LEU A 153 38.95 -24.61 2.43
N GLN A 154 39.22 -25.07 3.65
CA GLN A 154 39.21 -24.20 4.83
C GLN A 154 40.22 -23.05 4.69
N MET A 155 41.45 -23.35 4.25
CA MET A 155 42.46 -22.32 4.01
C MET A 155 42.02 -21.33 2.92
N LEU A 156 41.40 -21.80 1.83
CA LEU A 156 40.85 -20.94 0.79
C LEU A 156 39.81 -19.96 1.35
N TYR A 157 38.85 -20.46 2.14
CA TYR A 157 37.84 -19.59 2.77
C TYR A 157 38.44 -18.58 3.75
N VAL A 158 39.35 -19.02 4.62
CA VAL A 158 39.94 -18.16 5.67
C VAL A 158 40.99 -17.20 5.12
N THR A 159 41.53 -17.44 3.93
CA THR A 159 42.54 -16.56 3.32
C THR A 159 41.88 -15.60 2.32
N GLU A 160 41.16 -16.12 1.31
CA GLU A 160 40.59 -15.31 0.23
C GLU A 160 39.30 -14.59 0.65
N LEU A 161 38.44 -15.30 1.39
CA LEU A 161 37.13 -14.77 1.76
C LEU A 161 37.20 -13.88 3.01
N ALA A 162 38.14 -14.13 3.92
CA ALA A 162 38.33 -13.30 5.10
C ALA A 162 38.74 -11.85 4.76
N GLU A 163 39.43 -11.62 3.64
CA GLU A 163 39.70 -10.25 3.14
C GLU A 163 38.40 -9.48 2.85
N HIS A 164 37.33 -10.20 2.49
CA HIS A 164 36.01 -9.67 2.20
C HIS A 164 35.01 -9.93 3.33
N ALA A 165 35.46 -10.20 4.57
CA ALA A 165 34.60 -10.50 5.71
C ALA A 165 33.58 -9.38 6.03
N ALA A 166 33.87 -8.14 5.65
CA ALA A 166 32.94 -7.01 5.79
C ALA A 166 31.67 -7.19 4.94
N SER A 167 31.78 -7.84 3.77
CA SER A 167 30.64 -8.15 2.91
C SER A 167 29.83 -9.36 3.40
N TYR A 168 30.43 -10.20 4.23
CA TYR A 168 29.84 -11.44 4.74
C TYR A 168 29.81 -11.49 6.28
N PRO A 169 29.12 -10.55 6.95
CA PRO A 169 29.08 -10.49 8.41
C PRO A 169 28.55 -11.81 8.99
N GLY A 170 29.34 -12.42 9.88
CA GLY A 170 28.95 -13.62 10.63
C GLY A 170 28.87 -14.91 9.82
N LEU A 171 29.38 -14.96 8.59
CA LEU A 171 29.29 -16.13 7.71
C LEU A 171 29.91 -17.40 8.34
N GLU A 172 29.10 -18.44 8.45
CA GLU A 172 29.45 -19.76 8.96
C GLU A 172 29.50 -20.77 7.80
N ILE A 173 30.60 -21.50 7.70
CA ILE A 173 30.87 -22.49 6.67
C ILE A 173 30.86 -23.87 7.32
N THR A 174 30.03 -24.77 6.81
CA THR A 174 30.02 -26.20 7.17
C THR A 174 30.38 -27.02 5.94
N LEU A 175 31.52 -27.70 6.00
CA LEU A 175 31.98 -28.67 4.99
C LEU A 175 31.77 -30.08 5.52
N ARG A 176 31.12 -30.93 4.73
CA ARG A 176 30.93 -32.34 5.03
C ARG A 176 31.41 -33.21 3.88
N LEU A 177 32.32 -34.12 4.18
CA LEU A 177 32.87 -35.07 3.22
C LEU A 177 32.77 -36.48 3.80
N GLY A 178 31.72 -37.20 3.44
CA GLY A 178 31.39 -38.50 4.04
C GLY A 178 31.17 -38.40 5.56
N PRO A 179 31.99 -39.10 6.39
CA PRO A 179 31.89 -39.02 7.85
C PRO A 179 32.61 -37.80 8.46
N LEU A 180 33.45 -37.10 7.70
CA LEU A 180 34.17 -35.94 8.20
C LEU A 180 33.31 -34.68 8.08
N VAL A 181 33.29 -33.90 9.15
CA VAL A 181 32.60 -32.61 9.20
C VAL A 181 33.53 -31.56 9.78
N ARG A 182 33.56 -30.39 9.14
CA ARG A 182 34.26 -29.19 9.60
C ARG A 182 33.27 -28.03 9.55
N ALA A 183 33.13 -27.33 10.66
CA ALA A 183 32.31 -26.14 10.74
C ALA A 183 33.11 -25.02 11.38
N TYR A 184 33.21 -23.90 10.68
CA TYR A 184 34.02 -22.76 11.08
C TYR A 184 33.38 -21.48 10.52
N ARG A 185 33.61 -20.36 11.17
CA ARG A 185 33.23 -19.04 10.66
C ARG A 185 34.31 -18.53 9.72
N ILE A 186 33.99 -17.51 8.92
CA ILE A 186 34.93 -16.86 7.98
C ILE A 186 36.23 -16.36 8.64
N ASP A 187 36.21 -16.10 9.95
CA ASP A 187 37.38 -15.74 10.78
C ASP A 187 38.22 -16.96 11.24
N GLY A 188 37.83 -18.17 10.84
CA GLY A 188 38.47 -19.43 11.24
C GLY A 188 38.02 -19.97 12.60
N THR A 189 37.10 -19.31 13.30
CA THR A 189 36.62 -19.79 14.61
C THR A 189 35.73 -21.03 14.46
N PRO A 190 35.98 -22.12 15.23
CA PRO A 190 35.21 -23.34 15.11
C PRO A 190 33.76 -23.12 15.58
N THR A 191 32.81 -23.67 14.83
CA THR A 191 31.36 -23.51 15.06
C THR A 191 30.67 -24.87 15.12
N LYS A 192 29.41 -24.90 15.60
CA LYS A 192 28.60 -26.12 15.64
C LYS A 192 28.22 -26.54 14.21
N PRO A 193 28.45 -27.80 13.81
CA PRO A 193 28.05 -28.26 12.49
C PRO A 193 26.53 -28.22 12.28
N VAL A 194 26.14 -27.76 11.10
CA VAL A 194 24.74 -27.76 10.67
C VAL A 194 24.34 -29.16 10.19
N ALA A 195 23.21 -29.66 10.69
CA ALA A 195 22.64 -30.92 10.21
C ALA A 195 22.03 -30.75 8.82
N ILE A 196 22.18 -31.77 7.95
CA ILE A 196 21.52 -31.80 6.64
C ILE A 196 20.14 -32.43 6.84
N PRO A 197 19.04 -31.72 6.52
CA PRO A 197 17.71 -32.26 6.70
C PRO A 197 17.34 -33.23 5.57
N GLU A 198 16.44 -34.17 5.85
CA GLU A 198 16.06 -35.23 4.89
C GLU A 198 15.29 -34.71 3.66
N TRP A 199 14.67 -33.54 3.76
CA TRP A 199 13.97 -32.91 2.64
C TRP A 199 14.92 -32.27 1.62
N LEU A 200 16.19 -32.02 1.97
CA LEU A 200 17.20 -31.46 1.08
C LEU A 200 17.71 -32.53 0.10
N LYS A 201 16.83 -32.89 -0.84
CA LYS A 201 17.11 -33.87 -1.91
C LYS A 201 17.77 -33.22 -3.13
N GLN A 202 17.68 -31.91 -3.24
CA GLN A 202 18.28 -31.13 -4.33
C GLN A 202 19.78 -31.00 -4.11
N GLU A 203 20.53 -30.97 -5.22
CA GLU A 203 21.99 -30.78 -5.19
C GLU A 203 22.34 -29.37 -4.70
N GLU A 204 21.53 -28.38 -5.05
CA GLU A 204 21.70 -26.98 -4.66
C GLU A 204 20.44 -26.44 -3.97
N PHE A 205 20.62 -25.62 -2.94
CA PHE A 205 19.56 -24.85 -2.30
C PHE A 205 20.11 -23.48 -1.91
N ALA A 206 19.29 -22.44 -2.02
CA ALA A 206 19.51 -21.25 -1.20
C ALA A 206 18.21 -20.51 -0.90
N GLY A 207 18.15 -19.93 0.29
CA GLY A 207 17.02 -19.12 0.73
C GLY A 207 17.15 -18.69 2.18
N VAL A 208 16.13 -17.98 2.67
CA VAL A 208 16.00 -17.67 4.08
C VAL A 208 15.55 -18.94 4.81
N VAL A 209 16.25 -19.31 5.86
CA VAL A 209 15.90 -20.43 6.72
C VAL A 209 15.74 -19.97 8.16
N MET A 210 14.85 -20.64 8.88
CA MET A 210 14.77 -20.52 10.33
C MET A 210 15.51 -21.71 10.95
N GLY A 211 16.66 -21.42 11.56
CA GLY A 211 17.53 -22.39 12.22
C GLY A 211 17.75 -21.98 13.67
N ASN A 212 17.59 -22.90 14.63
CA ASN A 212 17.87 -22.64 16.05
C ASN A 212 17.16 -21.41 16.66
N GLY A 213 16.01 -21.01 16.12
CA GLY A 213 15.25 -19.83 16.56
C GLY A 213 15.75 -18.50 16.01
N GLN A 214 16.66 -18.50 15.03
CA GLN A 214 17.16 -17.32 14.34
C GLN A 214 16.91 -17.42 12.83
N LEU A 215 16.78 -16.27 12.18
CA LEU A 215 16.75 -16.20 10.72
C LEU A 215 18.19 -16.20 10.20
N GLU A 216 18.45 -17.12 9.28
CA GLU A 216 19.74 -17.29 8.64
C GLU A 216 19.52 -17.34 7.13
N LEU A 217 20.42 -16.73 6.37
CA LEU A 217 20.55 -16.96 4.95
C LEU A 217 21.35 -18.25 4.79
N ARG A 218 20.83 -19.24 4.09
CA ARG A 218 21.53 -20.51 3.88
C ARG A 218 21.63 -20.83 2.41
N ALA A 219 22.83 -21.20 1.97
CA ALA A 219 23.10 -21.76 0.67
C ALA A 219 23.82 -23.10 0.85
N SER A 220 23.34 -24.16 0.21
CA SER A 220 23.99 -25.46 0.22
C SER A 220 24.21 -25.98 -1.19
N ASP A 221 25.33 -26.64 -1.41
CA ASP A 221 25.67 -27.30 -2.66
C ASP A 221 26.30 -28.67 -2.40
N GLN A 222 26.06 -29.62 -3.30
CA GLN A 222 26.56 -30.99 -3.22
C GLN A 222 27.38 -31.32 -4.47
N ALA A 223 28.68 -31.54 -4.26
CA ALA A 223 29.62 -31.87 -5.33
C ALA A 223 30.16 -33.29 -5.18
N GLN A 224 30.35 -33.99 -6.30
CA GLN A 224 30.95 -35.32 -6.31
C GLN A 224 32.47 -35.22 -6.55
N THR A 225 33.26 -35.32 -5.48
CA THR A 225 34.72 -35.25 -5.56
C THR A 225 35.35 -36.64 -5.76
N SER A 226 36.64 -36.68 -6.08
CA SER A 226 37.44 -37.91 -6.19
C SER A 226 37.51 -38.73 -4.89
N VAL A 227 37.29 -38.08 -3.74
CA VAL A 227 37.38 -38.67 -2.39
C VAL A 227 36.03 -38.91 -1.72
N GLY A 228 34.93 -38.52 -2.37
CA GLY A 228 33.57 -38.71 -1.87
C GLY A 228 32.62 -37.57 -2.20
N ARG A 229 31.38 -37.66 -1.71
CA ARG A 229 30.41 -36.57 -1.85
C ARG A 229 30.73 -35.46 -0.84
N LEU A 230 31.05 -34.28 -1.37
CA LEU A 230 31.25 -33.06 -0.60
C LEU A 230 29.91 -32.32 -0.52
N THR A 231 29.48 -31.96 0.68
CA THR A 231 28.38 -31.03 0.89
C THR A 231 28.93 -29.78 1.54
N VAL A 232 28.71 -28.64 0.90
CA VAL A 232 29.08 -27.32 1.38
C VAL A 232 27.80 -26.62 1.82
N ILE A 233 27.78 -26.10 3.04
CA ILE A 233 26.66 -25.30 3.56
C ILE A 233 27.23 -24.00 4.10
N LEU A 234 26.84 -22.90 3.47
CA LEU A 234 27.08 -21.54 3.94
C LEU A 234 25.84 -21.08 4.68
N SER A 235 26.01 -20.67 5.93
CA SER A 235 24.94 -20.12 6.77
C SER A 235 25.37 -18.74 7.25
N GLN A 236 24.59 -17.72 6.96
CA GLN A 236 24.86 -16.36 7.39
C GLN A 236 23.70 -15.89 8.26
N PRO A 237 23.93 -15.58 9.56
CA PRO A 237 22.89 -15.07 10.41
C PRO A 237 22.42 -13.70 9.92
N LEU A 238 21.11 -13.45 10.02
CA LEU A 238 20.54 -12.16 9.69
C LEU A 238 20.83 -11.17 10.83
N THR A 239 21.98 -10.50 10.78
CA THR A 239 22.41 -9.55 11.83
C THR A 239 22.09 -8.10 11.45
N PRO A 240 22.11 -7.16 12.42
CA PRO A 240 21.98 -5.73 12.14
C PRO A 240 22.98 -5.21 11.11
N GLU A 241 24.19 -5.77 11.08
CA GLU A 241 25.26 -5.42 10.13
C GLU A 241 24.90 -5.85 8.70
N LEU A 242 24.27 -7.02 8.54
CA LEU A 242 23.79 -7.46 7.24
C LEU A 242 22.61 -6.60 6.77
N LEU A 243 21.73 -6.19 7.67
CA LEU A 243 20.63 -5.27 7.35
C LEU A 243 21.15 -3.87 6.98
N ASP A 244 22.26 -3.42 7.59
CA ASP A 244 22.95 -2.19 7.19
C ASP A 244 23.48 -2.31 5.76
N LEU A 245 24.07 -3.45 5.38
CA LEU A 245 24.60 -3.68 4.04
C LEU A 245 23.50 -3.74 2.97
N VAL A 246 22.41 -4.47 3.25
CA VAL A 246 21.29 -4.62 2.29
C VAL A 246 20.47 -3.33 2.18
N GLY A 247 20.39 -2.54 3.26
CA GLY A 247 19.68 -1.27 3.32
C GLY A 247 20.50 -0.05 2.85
N GLU A 248 21.78 -0.23 2.54
CA GLU A 248 22.66 0.85 2.09
C GLU A 248 22.09 1.53 0.83
N GLY A 249 22.06 2.87 0.83
CA GLY A 249 21.47 3.66 -0.25
C GLY A 249 19.94 3.69 -0.31
N ILE A 250 19.24 2.90 0.51
CA ILE A 250 17.76 2.84 0.55
C ILE A 250 17.24 3.46 1.86
N GLY A 251 17.71 2.98 3.00
CA GLY A 251 17.28 3.43 4.32
C GLY A 251 17.20 2.32 5.37
N PRO A 252 16.75 2.62 6.59
CA PRO A 252 16.69 1.66 7.69
C PRO A 252 15.80 0.45 7.34
N VAL A 253 16.31 -0.75 7.63
CA VAL A 253 15.63 -2.02 7.34
C VAL A 253 15.36 -2.76 8.64
N GLY A 254 14.17 -3.35 8.77
CA GLY A 254 13.80 -4.19 9.89
C GLY A 254 13.17 -5.50 9.42
N VAL A 255 13.42 -6.57 10.15
CA VAL A 255 12.77 -7.87 9.93
C VAL A 255 11.91 -8.21 11.13
N PHE A 256 10.68 -8.60 10.82
CA PHE A 256 9.64 -8.93 11.77
C PHE A 256 9.23 -10.39 11.58
N VAL A 257 9.38 -11.20 12.62
CA VAL A 257 8.90 -12.59 12.64
C VAL A 257 7.77 -12.70 13.68
N PRO A 258 6.53 -13.00 13.25
CA PRO A 258 5.46 -13.38 14.17
C PRO A 258 5.78 -14.75 14.78
N GLN A 259 5.88 -14.84 16.12
CA GLN A 259 6.01 -16.13 16.81
C GLN A 259 4.74 -16.42 17.62
N GLU A 260 4.09 -17.55 17.35
CA GLU A 260 3.03 -18.08 18.21
C GLU A 260 3.66 -18.59 19.52
N ARG A 261 3.20 -18.05 20.65
CA ARG A 261 3.80 -18.34 21.95
C ARG A 261 3.35 -19.70 22.47
N GLY A 262 4.12 -20.75 22.16
CA GLY A 262 4.12 -21.99 22.93
C GLY A 262 4.69 -21.75 24.34
N THR A 263 3.82 -21.58 25.34
CA THR A 263 4.09 -21.72 26.80
C THR A 263 5.38 -21.08 27.34
N ARG A 264 5.36 -19.77 27.63
CA ARG A 264 6.24 -19.16 28.66
C ARG A 264 5.54 -18.00 29.40
N PRO A 265 5.86 -17.74 30.68
CA PRO A 265 5.21 -16.70 31.47
C PRO A 265 5.58 -15.28 30.99
N PRO A 266 4.78 -14.25 31.33
CA PRO A 266 4.92 -12.91 30.75
C PRO A 266 6.19 -12.21 31.25
N LEU A 267 6.96 -11.62 30.33
CA LEU A 267 8.03 -10.68 30.63
C LEU A 267 7.46 -9.31 31.06
N PRO A 268 8.18 -8.54 31.90
CA PRO A 268 7.75 -7.23 32.40
C PRO A 268 7.65 -6.17 31.28
N PRO A 269 6.85 -5.11 31.48
CA PRO A 269 6.61 -4.08 30.47
C PRO A 269 7.87 -3.26 30.16
N ALA A 270 8.15 -3.06 28.87
CA ALA A 270 9.29 -2.29 28.35
C ALA A 270 8.98 -0.79 28.15
N ASP A 271 10.05 0.01 28.20
CA ASP A 271 10.07 1.48 28.28
C ASP A 271 9.40 2.23 27.10
N PRO A 272 8.86 3.45 27.34
CA PRO A 272 8.16 4.24 26.35
C PRO A 272 9.15 5.01 25.46
N GLY A 273 9.49 4.46 24.29
CA GLY A 273 10.34 5.16 23.31
C GLY A 273 10.55 4.51 21.94
N SER A 274 10.11 3.28 21.71
CA SER A 274 10.34 2.60 20.42
C SER A 274 9.23 2.87 19.40
N PRO A 275 9.56 3.30 18.16
CA PRO A 275 8.57 3.50 17.11
C PRO A 275 8.13 2.15 16.51
N ALA A 276 6.85 2.09 16.12
CA ALA A 276 6.14 0.99 15.44
C ALA A 276 5.63 -0.17 16.34
N ARG A 277 4.51 0.08 17.02
CA ARG A 277 3.47 -0.96 17.18
C ARG A 277 2.48 -0.82 16.02
N LEU A 278 2.51 -1.75 15.06
CA LEU A 278 1.28 -2.10 14.36
C LEU A 278 0.38 -2.76 15.43
N ALA A 279 -0.79 -2.19 15.67
CA ALA A 279 -1.74 -2.72 16.63
C ALA A 279 -2.14 -4.13 16.17
N ALA A 280 -1.61 -5.15 16.84
CA ALA A 280 -2.12 -6.51 16.73
C ALA A 280 -3.59 -6.52 17.17
N PRO A 281 -4.48 -7.30 16.51
CA PRO A 281 -5.83 -7.50 16.99
C PRO A 281 -5.80 -7.98 18.44
N GLU A 282 -6.70 -7.46 19.27
CA GLU A 282 -6.78 -7.75 20.70
C GLU A 282 -6.60 -9.24 21.01
N GLY A 283 -5.63 -9.54 21.87
CA GLY A 283 -5.54 -10.83 22.54
C GLY A 283 -4.48 -11.80 22.01
N GLN A 284 -3.22 -11.38 21.94
CA GLN A 284 -2.03 -12.18 22.30
C GLN A 284 -0.75 -11.37 22.00
N PRO A 285 0.12 -11.10 22.99
CA PRO A 285 1.41 -10.49 22.72
C PRO A 285 2.31 -11.53 22.03
N MET A 286 2.40 -11.45 20.70
CA MET A 286 3.37 -12.21 19.91
C MET A 286 4.78 -11.77 20.30
N GLU A 287 5.64 -12.72 20.64
CA GLU A 287 7.05 -12.44 20.90
C GLU A 287 7.71 -12.19 19.54
N THR A 288 7.98 -10.93 19.22
CA THR A 288 8.47 -10.53 17.90
C THR A 288 9.99 -10.55 17.91
N ILE A 289 10.61 -11.35 17.03
CA ILE A 289 12.01 -11.14 16.69
C ILE A 289 12.04 -9.87 15.82
N ASN A 290 12.51 -8.77 16.40
CA ASN A 290 12.73 -7.50 15.70
C ASN A 290 14.23 -7.27 15.56
N ILE A 291 14.75 -7.47 14.35
CA ILE A 291 16.14 -7.20 14.01
C ILE A 291 16.10 -5.99 13.09
N SER A 292 16.80 -4.91 13.46
CA SER A 292 16.87 -3.68 12.68
C SER A 292 18.30 -3.31 12.35
N SER A 293 18.49 -2.65 11.21
CA SER A 293 19.70 -1.94 10.83
C SER A 293 20.18 -1.04 11.97
N LYS A 294 21.49 -1.00 12.24
CA LYS A 294 22.09 -0.31 13.39
C LYS A 294 22.55 1.10 13.02
N SER A 295 23.13 1.27 11.84
CA SER A 295 23.84 2.49 11.46
C SER A 295 23.08 3.35 10.46
N LEU A 296 22.15 2.75 9.69
CA LEU A 296 21.35 3.48 8.71
C LEU A 296 20.39 4.46 9.39
N ARG A 297 20.40 5.70 8.91
CA ARG A 297 19.47 6.75 9.31
C ARG A 297 18.96 7.48 8.07
N LEU A 298 17.69 7.87 8.11
CA LEU A 298 17.14 8.75 7.09
C LEU A 298 17.73 10.16 7.27
N PRO A 299 18.04 10.87 6.17
CA PRO A 299 18.42 12.27 6.25
C PRO A 299 17.27 13.10 6.86
N PRO A 300 17.57 14.19 7.57
CA PRO A 300 16.54 15.06 8.09
C PRO A 300 15.71 15.64 6.93
N PRO A 301 14.38 15.76 7.09
CA PRO A 301 13.53 16.30 6.04
C PRO A 301 13.90 17.76 5.76
N VAL A 302 14.17 18.09 4.49
CA VAL A 302 14.50 19.46 4.05
C VAL A 302 13.22 20.16 3.60
N ASN A 303 12.34 19.43 2.90
CA ASN A 303 11.07 19.91 2.39
C ASN A 303 9.88 19.26 3.09
N TRP A 304 8.71 19.90 2.98
CA TRP A 304 7.45 19.38 3.50
C TRP A 304 6.97 18.08 2.82
N LEU A 305 7.51 17.77 1.63
CA LEU A 305 7.28 16.53 0.89
C LEU A 305 8.27 15.42 1.24
N ASP A 306 9.31 15.69 2.04
CA ASP A 306 10.30 14.71 2.47
C ASP A 306 9.73 13.88 3.63
N ARG A 307 8.71 13.08 3.33
CA ARG A 307 8.08 12.19 4.29
C ARG A 307 8.71 10.81 4.23
N ALA A 308 8.94 10.22 5.39
CA ALA A 308 9.34 8.82 5.48
C ALA A 308 8.23 7.94 4.90
N VAL A 309 8.62 7.03 4.01
CA VAL A 309 7.73 6.03 3.42
C VAL A 309 8.14 4.65 3.92
N PHE A 310 7.15 3.77 4.07
CA PHE A 310 7.36 2.42 4.58
C PHE A 310 6.85 1.41 3.55
N GLY A 311 7.61 0.35 3.36
CA GLY A 311 7.20 -0.83 2.62
C GLY A 311 7.50 -2.09 3.40
N ALA A 312 6.92 -3.19 2.97
CA ALA A 312 7.16 -4.50 3.56
C ALA A 312 7.25 -5.54 2.45
N ALA A 313 8.17 -6.49 2.60
CA ALA A 313 8.33 -7.62 1.70
C ALA A 313 8.33 -8.91 2.54
N ALA A 314 7.63 -9.94 2.05
CA ALA A 314 7.62 -11.25 2.69
C ALA A 314 8.92 -12.01 2.37
N LEU A 315 9.55 -12.60 3.39
CA LEU A 315 10.80 -13.35 3.28
C LEU A 315 10.60 -14.88 3.23
N ASN A 316 9.38 -15.37 3.49
CA ASN A 316 8.96 -16.79 3.40
C ASN A 316 10.04 -17.80 3.86
N PRO A 317 10.49 -17.75 5.14
CA PRO A 317 11.57 -18.60 5.61
C PRO A 317 11.17 -20.07 5.66
N VAL A 318 12.10 -20.97 5.33
CA VAL A 318 11.95 -22.43 5.43
C VAL A 318 12.48 -22.92 6.78
N ILE A 319 11.74 -23.80 7.47
CA ILE A 319 12.19 -24.40 8.72
C ILE A 319 13.25 -25.46 8.41
N TRP A 320 14.51 -25.18 8.76
CA TRP A 320 15.61 -26.05 8.32
C TRP A 320 15.58 -27.44 8.96
N ASN A 321 15.29 -27.51 10.27
CA ASN A 321 15.31 -28.77 11.03
C ASN A 321 14.01 -29.58 10.93
N ALA A 322 13.08 -29.20 10.05
CA ALA A 322 11.83 -29.93 9.87
C ALA A 322 12.05 -31.25 9.10
N GLN A 323 11.14 -32.22 9.29
CA GLN A 323 11.18 -33.49 8.55
C GLN A 323 10.72 -33.34 7.09
N LYS A 324 9.97 -32.28 6.78
CA LYS A 324 9.55 -31.88 5.45
C LYS A 324 9.86 -30.40 5.26
N GLU A 325 9.98 -29.98 4.01
CA GLU A 325 10.10 -28.57 3.67
C GLU A 325 8.82 -27.84 4.09
N GLU A 326 8.88 -27.15 5.22
CA GLU A 326 7.77 -26.39 5.79
C GLU A 326 8.17 -24.92 5.87
N HIS A 327 7.28 -24.06 5.40
CA HIS A 327 7.45 -22.62 5.55
C HIS A 327 6.85 -22.17 6.89
N VAL A 328 7.47 -21.16 7.50
CA VAL A 328 6.86 -20.51 8.67
C VAL A 328 5.54 -19.87 8.23
N PRO A 329 4.42 -20.11 8.95
CA PRO A 329 3.15 -19.47 8.63
C PRO A 329 3.30 -17.95 8.69
N VAL A 330 2.90 -17.28 7.59
CA VAL A 330 2.94 -15.82 7.42
C VAL A 330 1.69 -15.19 7.99
#